data_AF-A0A0F9QUC3-F1
#
_entry.id   AF-A0A0F9QUC3-F1
#
_cell.length_a   1.000
_cell.length_b   1.000
_cell.length_c   1.000
_cell.angle_alpha   90.00
_cell.angle_beta   90.00
_cell.angle_gamma   90.00
#
_symmetry.space_group_name_H-M   'P 1'
#
loop_
_entity.id
_entity.type
_entity.pdbx_description
1 polymer ?
#
loop_
_entity_poly.entity_id
_entity_poly.type
_entity_poly.pdbx_seq_one_letter_code
_entity_poly.pdbx_strand_id
1 'polypeptide(L)'
;MSRAVAQDLGLFTEQELDGIQPTGSAWVISDDDPATVPVPLQTVIVSVEGPYTERDRKLWVFLLHAVFDELGKQPLHTLSVREINAVFRELGGEHGTSWLWESAKRLAKTTIEWEYNLGDERVQGVASLFSAEVHKSARAQGNLRFGFPPLLIPILKEPTRFARLRVHFLLKLFFL
;
A
#
# COMPACT_ATOMS: atom_id res chain seq x y z
N MET A 1 3.11 -31.91 31.65
CA MET A 1 3.10 -31.25 30.33
C MET A 1 2.31 -29.97 30.46
N SER A 2 2.99 -28.83 30.58
CA SER A 2 2.37 -27.52 30.74
C SER A 2 1.76 -27.07 29.40
N ARG A 3 0.44 -26.86 29.38
CA ARG A 3 -0.20 -26.10 28.30
C ARG A 3 0.41 -24.70 28.32
N ALA A 4 1.10 -24.33 27.25
CA ALA A 4 1.49 -22.95 27.02
C ALA A 4 0.21 -22.11 27.06
N VAL A 5 0.14 -21.19 28.01
CA VAL A 5 -0.92 -20.20 28.08
C VAL A 5 -0.64 -19.24 26.93
N ALA A 6 -1.47 -19.28 25.89
CA ALA A 6 -1.43 -18.29 24.83
C ALA A 6 -1.54 -16.91 25.48
N GLN A 7 -0.58 -16.03 25.19
CA GLN A 7 -0.55 -14.67 25.74
C GLN A 7 -1.81 -13.94 25.24
N ASP A 8 -2.68 -13.55 26.16
CA ASP A 8 -3.86 -12.76 25.85
C ASP A 8 -3.42 -11.33 25.49
N LEU A 9 -3.39 -11.03 24.18
CA LEU A 9 -3.08 -9.71 23.64
C LEU A 9 -4.35 -8.83 23.50
N GLY A 10 -5.49 -9.25 24.09
CA GLY A 10 -6.76 -8.52 24.07
C GLY A 10 -7.81 -9.14 23.15
N LEU A 11 -8.47 -8.32 22.31
CA LEU A 11 -9.60 -8.73 21.44
C LEU A 11 -9.24 -9.74 20.32
N PHE A 12 -7.96 -10.07 20.15
CA PHE A 12 -7.46 -10.93 19.07
C PHE A 12 -6.35 -11.86 19.58
N THR A 13 -6.27 -13.03 18.97
CA THR A 13 -5.23 -14.04 19.17
C THR A 13 -3.99 -13.76 18.31
N GLU A 14 -2.82 -14.32 18.67
CA GLU A 14 -1.61 -14.24 17.84
C GLU A 14 -1.85 -14.73 16.40
N GLN A 15 -2.72 -15.73 16.20
CA GLN A 15 -3.10 -16.22 14.87
C GLN A 15 -3.95 -15.22 14.07
N GLU A 16 -4.75 -14.40 14.73
CA GLU A 16 -5.51 -13.32 14.08
C GLU A 16 -4.60 -12.13 13.73
N LEU A 17 -3.50 -11.94 14.46
CA LEU A 17 -2.44 -10.98 14.13
C LEU A 17 -1.53 -11.47 12.98
N ASP A 18 -1.37 -12.78 12.81
CA ASP A 18 -0.80 -13.40 11.60
C ASP A 18 -1.69 -13.14 10.34
N GLY A 19 -2.93 -12.69 10.55
CA GLY A 19 -3.93 -12.36 9.53
C GLY A 19 -3.82 -10.99 8.86
N ILE A 20 -2.74 -10.22 9.11
CA ILE A 20 -2.50 -8.93 8.42
C ILE A 20 -1.77 -9.15 7.09
N GLN A 21 -2.33 -10.00 6.25
CA GLN A 21 -1.85 -10.25 4.87
C GLN A 21 -2.91 -9.78 3.86
N PRO A 22 -2.50 -9.39 2.64
CA PRO A 22 -3.44 -9.25 1.55
C PRO A 22 -4.10 -10.60 1.22
N THR A 23 -5.28 -10.54 0.62
CA THR A 23 -5.97 -11.72 0.05
C THR A 23 -6.16 -11.51 -1.45
N GLY A 24 -6.40 -12.59 -2.19
CA GLY A 24 -6.59 -12.56 -3.64
C GLY A 24 -5.40 -11.96 -4.39
N SER A 25 -5.63 -11.56 -5.65
CA SER A 25 -4.60 -10.97 -6.50
C SER A 25 -5.03 -9.60 -7.02
N ALA A 26 -4.23 -8.55 -6.80
CA ALA A 26 -4.49 -7.25 -7.42
C ALA A 26 -4.52 -7.33 -8.95
N TRP A 27 -3.84 -8.31 -9.55
CA TRP A 27 -3.76 -8.49 -11.00
C TRP A 27 -4.98 -9.17 -11.62
N VAL A 28 -5.80 -9.86 -10.82
CA VAL A 28 -6.95 -10.64 -11.28
C VAL A 28 -8.21 -10.11 -10.63
N ILE A 29 -9.12 -9.57 -11.44
CA ILE A 29 -10.43 -9.09 -10.95
C ILE A 29 -11.32 -10.32 -10.76
N SER A 30 -11.66 -10.62 -9.51
CA SER A 30 -12.49 -11.76 -9.12
C SER A 30 -13.50 -11.35 -8.05
N ASP A 31 -14.75 -11.76 -8.24
CA ASP A 31 -15.80 -11.59 -7.23
C ASP A 31 -15.74 -12.69 -6.16
N ASP A 32 -15.29 -13.90 -6.53
CA ASP A 32 -15.18 -15.07 -5.66
C ASP A 32 -13.91 -15.05 -4.77
N ASP A 33 -12.82 -14.47 -5.27
CA ASP A 33 -11.55 -14.29 -4.54
C ASP A 33 -11.10 -12.82 -4.62
N PRO A 34 -11.78 -11.91 -3.90
CA PRO A 34 -11.52 -10.49 -4.03
C PRO A 34 -10.17 -10.10 -3.47
N ALA A 35 -9.43 -9.29 -4.24
CA ALA A 35 -8.20 -8.69 -3.77
C ALA A 35 -8.47 -7.73 -2.61
N THR A 36 -7.87 -7.97 -1.45
CA THR A 36 -7.92 -7.06 -0.30
C THR A 36 -6.54 -6.79 0.28
N VAL A 37 -6.31 -5.58 0.78
CA VAL A 37 -5.05 -5.21 1.47
C VAL A 37 -5.35 -4.48 2.78
N PRO A 38 -4.65 -4.84 3.87
CA PRO A 38 -4.72 -4.05 5.10
C PRO A 38 -4.00 -2.71 4.90
N VAL A 39 -4.66 -1.61 5.26
CA VAL A 39 -4.09 -0.27 5.24
C VAL A 39 -4.25 0.34 6.64
N PRO A 40 -3.17 0.84 7.26
CA PRO A 40 -3.23 1.48 8.57
C PRO A 40 -4.27 2.61 8.60
N LEU A 41 -5.10 2.64 9.65
CA LEU A 41 -6.06 3.74 9.84
C LEU A 41 -5.32 5.03 10.20
N GLN A 42 -5.91 6.18 9.84
CA GLN A 42 -5.37 7.54 10.06
C GLN A 42 -4.97 7.85 11.51
N THR A 43 -5.41 7.08 12.49
CA THR A 43 -4.88 7.18 13.86
C THR A 43 -3.39 6.85 13.98
N VAL A 44 -2.81 6.16 12.99
CA VAL A 44 -1.36 6.04 12.86
C VAL A 44 -0.85 7.10 11.90
N ILE A 45 -1.39 7.25 10.68
CA ILE A 45 -0.99 8.32 9.74
C ILE A 45 -1.74 9.63 10.08
N VAL A 46 -1.12 10.43 10.95
CA VAL A 46 -1.67 11.66 11.54
C VAL A 46 -1.86 12.77 10.51
N SER A 47 -1.00 12.85 9.50
CA SER A 47 -1.09 13.86 8.44
C SER A 47 -0.61 13.30 7.10
N VAL A 48 -1.24 13.76 6.02
CA VAL A 48 -0.83 13.51 4.64
C VAL A 48 -0.77 14.87 3.93
N GLU A 49 0.44 15.32 3.60
CA GLU A 49 0.67 16.63 2.99
C GLU A 49 1.32 16.50 1.62
N GLY A 50 0.79 17.20 0.62
CA GLY A 50 1.35 17.24 -0.72
C GLY A 50 0.30 17.19 -1.83
N PRO A 51 0.73 17.02 -3.09
CA PRO A 51 -0.18 16.98 -4.23
C PRO A 51 -0.91 15.63 -4.33
N TYR A 52 -1.44 15.12 -3.22
CA TYR A 52 -2.05 13.80 -3.11
C TYR A 52 -3.49 13.83 -3.61
N THR A 53 -3.78 13.02 -4.64
CA THR A 53 -5.14 12.88 -5.20
C THR A 53 -5.73 11.50 -4.91
N GLU A 54 -7.03 11.35 -5.11
CA GLU A 54 -7.71 10.05 -4.99
C GLU A 54 -7.18 9.00 -5.98
N ARG A 55 -6.78 9.44 -7.18
CA ARG A 55 -6.13 8.58 -8.17
C ARG A 55 -4.78 8.07 -7.66
N ASP A 56 -4.03 8.94 -6.99
CA ASP A 56 -2.74 8.58 -6.39
C ASP A 56 -2.93 7.57 -5.26
N ARG A 57 -3.96 7.76 -4.41
CA ARG A 57 -4.36 6.79 -3.37
C ARG A 57 -4.65 5.42 -3.95
N LYS A 58 -5.42 5.36 -5.03
CA LYS A 58 -5.78 4.13 -5.73
C LYS A 58 -4.54 3.40 -6.26
N LEU A 59 -3.64 4.14 -6.91
CA LEU A 59 -2.37 3.59 -7.37
C LEU A 59 -1.54 3.05 -6.20
N TRP A 60 -1.41 3.82 -5.12
CA TRP A 60 -0.66 3.42 -3.94
C TRP A 60 -1.21 2.13 -3.32
N VAL A 61 -2.53 2.00 -3.15
CA VAL A 61 -3.18 0.79 -2.62
C VAL A 61 -2.94 -0.42 -3.51
N PHE A 62 -3.06 -0.24 -4.83
CA PHE A 62 -2.78 -1.31 -5.80
C PHE A 62 -1.33 -1.78 -5.71
N LEU A 63 -0.38 -0.84 -5.72
CA LEU A 63 1.04 -1.15 -5.66
C LEU A 63 1.42 -1.81 -4.33
N LEU A 64 0.84 -1.36 -3.22
CA LEU A 64 1.04 -1.95 -1.91
C LEU A 64 0.58 -3.42 -1.89
N HIS A 65 -0.62 -3.70 -2.39
CA HIS A 65 -1.13 -5.07 -2.49
C HIS A 65 -0.18 -5.93 -3.33
N ALA A 66 0.18 -5.44 -4.52
CA ALA A 66 0.97 -6.20 -5.49
C ALA A 66 2.35 -6.62 -4.99
N VAL A 67 2.94 -5.90 -4.02
CA VAL A 67 4.31 -6.18 -3.50
C VAL A 67 4.35 -6.44 -2.00
N PHE A 68 3.20 -6.65 -1.36
CA PHE A 68 3.10 -6.73 0.10
C PHE A 68 4.06 -7.76 0.71
N ASP A 69 4.11 -8.96 0.11
CA ASP A 69 4.97 -10.05 0.58
C ASP A 69 6.46 -9.75 0.41
N GLU A 70 6.81 -8.79 -0.44
CA GLU A 70 8.18 -8.36 -0.70
C GLU A 70 8.61 -7.17 0.18
N LEU A 71 7.69 -6.57 0.94
CA LEU A 71 7.99 -5.43 1.79
C LEU A 71 9.06 -5.79 2.84
N GLY A 72 10.13 -5.01 2.83
CA GLY A 72 11.29 -5.19 3.71
C GLY A 72 12.29 -6.24 3.23
N LYS A 73 11.96 -7.04 2.20
CA LYS A 73 12.92 -7.97 1.57
C LYS A 73 13.83 -7.23 0.58
N GLN A 74 13.28 -6.22 -0.10
CA GLN A 74 14.03 -5.36 -1.01
C GLN A 74 13.56 -3.90 -0.91
N PRO A 75 14.46 -2.91 -1.13
CA PRO A 75 14.12 -1.50 -0.99
C PRO A 75 13.32 -0.95 -2.17
N LEU A 76 13.42 -1.58 -3.35
CA LEU A 76 12.77 -1.17 -4.58
C LEU A 76 12.16 -2.37 -5.29
N HIS A 77 10.95 -2.19 -5.79
CA HIS A 77 10.17 -3.12 -6.60
C HIS A 77 10.07 -2.58 -8.02
N THR A 78 9.89 -3.48 -8.99
CA THR A 78 9.73 -3.11 -10.39
C THR A 78 8.51 -3.82 -10.96
N LEU A 79 7.54 -3.05 -11.46
CA LEU A 79 6.32 -3.57 -12.06
C LEU A 79 6.10 -2.97 -13.46
N SER A 80 5.48 -3.74 -14.34
CA SER A 80 5.15 -3.31 -15.70
C SER A 80 4.05 -2.26 -15.71
N VAL A 81 4.32 -1.10 -16.29
CA VAL A 81 3.32 -0.01 -16.45
C VAL A 81 2.17 -0.48 -17.34
N ARG A 82 2.45 -1.32 -18.33
CA ARG A 82 1.43 -1.88 -19.22
C ARG A 82 0.43 -2.75 -18.45
N GLU A 83 0.91 -3.60 -17.56
CA GLU A 83 0.06 -4.52 -16.78
C GLU A 83 -0.77 -3.75 -15.76
N ILE A 84 -0.15 -2.79 -15.05
CA ILE A 84 -0.88 -1.90 -14.14
C ILE A 84 -2.00 -1.18 -14.91
N ASN A 85 -1.66 -0.59 -16.06
CA ASN A 85 -2.64 0.16 -16.84
C ASN A 85 -3.76 -0.73 -17.40
N ALA A 86 -3.48 -2.00 -17.69
CA ALA A 86 -4.50 -2.95 -18.15
C ALA A 86 -5.57 -3.18 -17.07
N VAL A 87 -5.17 -3.42 -15.81
CA VAL A 87 -6.12 -3.58 -14.69
C VAL A 87 -6.93 -2.31 -14.46
N PHE A 88 -6.28 -1.14 -14.44
CA PHE A 88 -6.98 0.13 -14.24
C PHE A 88 -7.98 0.40 -15.36
N ARG A 89 -7.61 0.14 -16.62
CA ARG A 89 -8.49 0.31 -17.79
C ARG A 89 -9.72 -0.61 -17.72
N GLU A 90 -9.56 -1.86 -17.30
CA GLU A 90 -10.67 -2.80 -17.16
C GLU A 90 -11.73 -2.31 -16.16
N LEU A 91 -11.30 -1.51 -15.18
CA LEU A 91 -12.15 -0.94 -14.13
C LEU A 91 -12.66 0.46 -14.47
N GLY A 92 -12.60 0.87 -15.74
CA GLY A 92 -13.06 2.18 -16.23
C GLY A 92 -11.99 3.28 -16.24
N GLY A 93 -10.73 2.91 -16.01
CA GLY A 93 -9.60 3.82 -15.95
C GLY A 93 -9.16 4.45 -17.27
N GLU A 94 -8.32 5.47 -17.15
CA GLU A 94 -7.77 6.20 -18.30
C GLU A 94 -6.97 5.29 -19.23
N HIS A 95 -7.12 5.45 -20.54
CA HIS A 95 -6.46 4.61 -21.53
C HIS A 95 -4.95 4.88 -21.68
N GLY A 96 -4.49 6.09 -21.37
CA GLY A 96 -3.08 6.48 -21.44
C GLY A 96 -2.25 5.97 -20.25
N THR A 97 -0.93 6.08 -20.33
CA THR A 97 -0.01 5.69 -19.24
C THR A 97 0.70 6.89 -18.60
N SER A 98 0.50 8.12 -19.11
CA SER A 98 1.08 9.35 -18.55
C SER A 98 0.69 9.55 -17.09
N TRP A 99 -0.58 9.27 -16.77
CA TRP A 99 -1.13 9.42 -15.43
C TRP A 99 -0.37 8.59 -14.39
N LEU A 100 0.15 7.40 -14.72
CA LEU A 100 0.91 6.56 -13.79
C LEU A 100 2.19 7.26 -13.34
N TRP A 101 2.91 7.88 -14.29
CA TRP A 101 4.14 8.59 -14.00
C TRP A 101 3.93 9.88 -13.22
N GLU A 102 2.83 10.57 -13.50
CA GLU A 102 2.43 11.76 -12.76
C GLU A 102 2.01 11.40 -11.34
N SER A 103 1.25 10.33 -11.18
CA SER A 103 0.80 9.83 -9.88
C SER A 103 1.97 9.35 -9.04
N ALA A 104 2.90 8.58 -9.61
CA ALA A 104 4.13 8.18 -8.93
C ALA A 104 4.97 9.40 -8.46
N LYS A 105 5.05 10.46 -9.28
CA LYS A 105 5.70 11.73 -8.88
C LYS A 105 4.97 12.44 -7.74
N ARG A 106 3.64 12.49 -7.76
CA ARG A 106 2.85 13.13 -6.70
C ARG A 106 2.94 12.35 -5.39
N LEU A 107 2.84 11.02 -5.46
CA LEU A 107 3.07 10.13 -4.32
C LEU A 107 4.45 10.35 -3.70
N ALA A 108 5.51 10.42 -4.53
CA ALA A 108 6.87 10.64 -4.03
C ALA A 108 7.08 12.02 -3.37
N LYS A 109 6.26 13.01 -3.74
CA LYS A 109 6.25 14.36 -3.16
C LYS A 109 5.26 14.51 -1.99
N THR A 110 4.52 13.45 -1.67
CA THR A 110 3.58 13.45 -0.56
C THR A 110 4.34 13.04 0.70
N THR A 111 4.28 13.86 1.73
CA THR A 111 4.82 13.56 3.06
C THR A 111 3.72 12.98 3.92
N ILE A 112 4.09 12.01 4.75
CA ILE A 112 3.25 11.47 5.79
C ILE A 112 3.91 11.64 7.14
N GLU A 113 3.09 11.89 8.13
CA GLU A 113 3.46 11.89 9.53
C GLU A 113 2.68 10.81 10.24
N TRP A 114 3.31 10.11 11.18
CA TRP A 114 2.64 9.11 11.97
C TRP A 114 3.13 9.06 13.41
N GLU A 115 2.30 8.48 14.27
CA GLU A 115 2.64 8.23 15.67
C GLU A 115 2.40 6.77 16.02
N TYR A 116 3.34 6.17 16.75
CA TYR A 116 3.16 4.86 17.37
C TYR A 116 3.82 4.80 18.74
N ASN A 117 3.32 3.91 19.60
CA ASN A 117 3.91 3.67 20.92
C ASN A 117 4.89 2.50 20.81
N LEU A 118 6.10 2.69 21.34
CA LEU A 118 7.09 1.63 21.55
C LEU A 118 7.27 1.45 23.06
N GLY A 119 6.46 0.57 23.66
CA GLY A 119 6.35 0.49 25.12
C GLY A 119 5.74 1.77 25.69
N ASP A 120 6.46 2.44 26.60
CA ASP A 120 6.03 3.70 27.21
C ASP A 120 6.41 4.95 26.39
N GLU A 121 7.21 4.81 25.33
CA GLU A 121 7.66 5.93 24.50
C GLU A 121 6.72 6.18 23.31
N ARG A 122 6.34 7.45 23.10
CA ARG A 122 5.66 7.90 21.88
C ARG A 122 6.68 8.27 20.83
N VAL A 123 6.67 7.55 19.72
CA VAL A 123 7.53 7.83 18.57
C VAL A 123 6.72 8.53 17.49
N GLN A 124 7.19 9.70 17.06
CA GLN A 124 6.70 10.41 15.88
C GLN A 124 7.63 10.14 14.71
N GLY A 125 7.07 9.78 13.56
CA GLY A 125 7.82 9.57 12.33
C GLY A 125 7.32 10.46 11.21
N VAL A 126 8.24 10.89 10.37
CA VAL A 126 7.96 11.66 9.15
C VAL A 126 8.71 11.04 8.00
N ALA A 127 8.04 10.77 6.88
CA ALA A 127 8.66 10.29 5.67
C ALA A 127 7.84 10.68 4.43
N SER A 128 8.43 10.56 3.24
CA SER A 128 7.63 10.51 2.02
C SER A 128 6.69 9.31 2.03
N LEU A 129 5.53 9.38 1.39
CA LEU A 129 4.58 8.26 1.28
C LEU A 129 5.11 7.13 0.39
N PHE A 130 6.02 7.47 -0.52
CA PHE A 130 6.44 6.61 -1.62
C PHE A 130 7.81 7.07 -2.14
N SER A 131 8.58 6.14 -2.69
CA SER A 131 9.80 6.43 -3.44
C SER A 131 9.60 5.98 -4.88
N ALA A 132 10.00 6.80 -5.86
CA ALA A 132 9.84 6.46 -7.27
C ALA A 132 11.03 6.93 -8.11
N GLU A 133 11.54 6.05 -8.98
CA GLU A 133 12.52 6.42 -9.99
C GLU A 133 11.80 6.82 -11.29
N VAL A 134 11.75 8.11 -11.58
CA VAL A 134 10.96 8.67 -12.70
C VAL A 134 11.88 9.31 -13.75
N HIS A 135 12.91 8.58 -14.18
CA HIS A 135 13.84 9.02 -15.24
C HIS A 135 13.30 8.71 -16.64
N LYS A 136 13.79 9.43 -17.67
CA LYS A 136 13.39 9.21 -19.08
C LYS A 136 13.65 7.76 -19.53
N SER A 137 14.72 7.13 -19.05
CA SER A 137 15.05 5.72 -19.33
C SER A 137 14.06 4.74 -18.71
N ALA A 138 13.62 4.96 -17.47
CA ALA A 138 12.59 4.14 -16.83
C ALA A 138 11.26 4.21 -17.60
N ARG A 139 10.91 5.40 -18.11
CA ARG A 139 9.74 5.57 -19.00
C ARG A 139 9.89 4.81 -20.31
N ALA A 140 11.07 4.81 -20.91
CA ALA A 140 11.34 4.10 -22.16
C ALA A 140 11.29 2.57 -22.00
N GLN A 141 11.69 2.06 -20.83
CA GLN A 141 11.62 0.63 -20.51
C GLN A 141 10.19 0.16 -20.17
N GLY A 142 9.26 1.08 -19.90
CA GLY A 142 7.88 0.73 -19.55
C GLY A 142 7.72 0.11 -18.15
N ASN A 143 8.71 0.27 -17.28
CA ASN A 143 8.74 -0.31 -15.94
C ASN A 143 8.72 0.77 -14.87
N LEU A 144 7.76 0.68 -13.94
CA LEU A 144 7.70 1.54 -12.77
C LEU A 144 8.57 0.92 -11.68
N ARG A 145 9.64 1.63 -11.31
CA ARG A 145 10.51 1.26 -10.21
C ARG A 145 10.23 2.15 -9.00
N PHE A 146 9.89 1.53 -7.88
CA PHE A 146 9.37 2.23 -6.71
C PHE A 146 9.67 1.52 -5.40
N GLY A 147 9.47 2.18 -4.27
CA GLY A 147 9.64 1.57 -2.95
C GLY A 147 8.77 2.24 -1.89
N PHE A 148 8.54 1.51 -0.79
CA PHE A 148 7.96 2.05 0.42
C PHE A 148 9.09 2.42 1.39
N PRO A 149 9.08 3.62 1.98
CA PRO A 149 10.15 4.04 2.89
C PRO A 149 10.32 3.04 4.05
N PRO A 150 11.56 2.77 4.49
CA PRO A 150 11.82 1.77 5.55
C PRO A 150 11.05 2.01 6.84
N LEU A 151 10.88 3.28 7.23
CA LEU A 151 10.14 3.65 8.44
C LEU A 151 8.63 3.40 8.33
N LEU A 152 8.09 3.29 7.11
CA LEU A 152 6.68 3.00 6.88
C LEU A 152 6.40 1.49 6.88
N ILE A 153 7.39 0.65 6.56
CA ILE A 153 7.20 -0.80 6.40
C ILE A 153 6.66 -1.49 7.68
N PRO A 154 7.21 -1.27 8.89
CA PRO A 154 6.68 -1.88 10.10
C PRO A 154 5.20 -1.54 10.33
N ILE A 155 4.82 -0.30 10.02
CA ILE A 155 3.44 0.18 10.20
C ILE A 155 2.50 -0.46 9.19
N LEU A 156 2.96 -0.70 7.96
CA LEU A 156 2.17 -1.36 6.92
C LEU A 156 1.97 -2.86 7.21
N LYS A 157 3.00 -3.52 7.74
CA LYS A 157 2.98 -4.98 7.98
C LYS A 157 2.35 -5.35 9.33
N GLU A 158 2.53 -4.52 10.34
CA GLU A 158 2.08 -4.76 11.71
C GLU A 158 1.25 -3.58 12.25
N PRO A 159 0.21 -3.11 11.54
CA PRO A 159 -0.64 -2.05 12.03
C PRO A 159 -1.46 -2.49 13.24
N THR A 160 -1.40 -1.70 14.31
CA THR A 160 -2.29 -1.87 15.49
C THR A 160 -3.75 -1.59 15.18
N ARG A 161 -4.02 -0.70 14.21
CA ARG A 161 -5.36 -0.34 13.72
C ARG A 161 -5.32 -0.21 12.20
N PHE A 162 -6.13 -0.99 11.50
CA PHE A 162 -6.16 -0.98 10.04
C PHE A 162 -7.59 -1.11 9.48
N ALA A 163 -7.77 -0.66 8.25
CA ALA A 163 -8.92 -0.97 7.42
C ALA A 163 -8.49 -1.96 6.34
N ARG A 164 -9.33 -2.96 6.07
CA ARG A 164 -9.12 -3.87 4.94
C ARG A 164 -9.83 -3.30 3.71
N LEU A 165 -9.07 -2.87 2.71
CA LEU A 165 -9.61 -2.27 1.50
C LEU A 165 -9.76 -3.32 0.41
N ARG A 166 -10.95 -3.41 -0.21
CA ARG A 166 -11.17 -4.17 -1.45
C ARG A 166 -10.56 -3.41 -2.61
N VAL A 167 -9.48 -3.94 -3.19
CA VAL A 167 -8.64 -3.22 -4.16
C VAL A 167 -9.45 -2.81 -5.38
N HIS A 168 -10.02 -3.77 -6.14
CA HIS A 168 -10.73 -3.45 -7.38
C HIS A 168 -12.00 -2.63 -7.16
N PHE A 169 -12.68 -2.82 -6.02
CA PHE A 169 -13.82 -1.98 -5.64
C PHE A 169 -13.39 -0.53 -5.47
N LEU A 170 -12.32 -0.28 -4.69
CA LEU A 170 -11.75 1.06 -4.52
C LEU A 170 -11.35 1.67 -5.88
N LEU A 171 -10.74 0.88 -6.76
CA LEU A 171 -10.35 1.35 -8.10
C LEU A 171 -11.58 1.83 -8.91
N LYS A 172 -12.73 1.15 -8.80
CA LYS A 172 -13.98 1.52 -9.50
C LYS A 172 -14.65 2.82 -9.00
N LEU A 173 -14.50 3.19 -7.73
CA LEU A 173 -15.34 4.22 -7.04
C LEU A 173 -15.32 5.67 -7.60
N PHE A 174 -14.65 5.99 -8.71
CA PHE A 174 -14.61 7.36 -9.26
C PHE A 174 -14.72 7.44 -10.79
N PHE A 175 -15.00 6.33 -11.49
CA PHE A 175 -15.19 6.34 -12.95
C PHE A 175 -16.67 6.44 -13.38
N LEU A 176 -17.58 6.72 -12.44
CA LEU A 176 -18.99 7.03 -12.68
C LEU A 176 -19.25 8.53 -12.54
#